data_AF-A0A169RE90-F1
#
_entry.id   AF-A0A169RE90-F1
#
_cell.length_a   1.000
_cell.length_b   1.000
_cell.length_c   1.000
_cell.angle_alpha   90.00
_cell.angle_beta   90.00
_cell.angle_gamma   90.00
#
_symmetry.space_group_name_H-M   'P 1'
#
loop_
_entity.id
_entity.type
_entity.pdbx_description
1 polymer ?
#
loop_
_entity_poly.entity_id
_entity_poly.type
_entity_poly.pdbx_seq_one_letter_code
_entity_poly.pdbx_strand_id
1 'polypeptide(L)'
;MTGRRLRPAAGPLLVVAALALQPLPANAQVSSFLDGLFGRKEEPAPPPAASPEPEAAPAPAKKAAAKPGKGTDKATEKSADKPAEKTGSLKAAAKPAAAAPATPAASGTRVAAVGAPNLAASLQDADPATVVAAANAYFNGFQTLTGGFIQIGADGRRIGGKLTLAKPGRLRFEYDQPSPLEVVADGTSVAVRDRKLGTQDLYFISQTPLKFLLRDKIDLARDLTVSEVTNDPGGVRIGLEDRSTLGGTSKIQLFFDAEMKTLSQWRITDPQGYLTTVQLSNLQKGKAVDGSLFFINYGRSEDKAMQQQIDGRNP
;
A
#
# COMPACT_ATOMS: atom_id res chain seq x y z
N MET A 1 -38.82 -41.05 69.69
CA MET A 1 -38.15 -42.12 68.92
C MET A 1 -37.27 -41.49 67.85
N THR A 2 -36.26 -42.22 67.38
CA THR A 2 -35.03 -41.70 66.78
C THR A 2 -35.02 -41.80 65.25
N GLY A 3 -34.27 -40.90 64.59
CA GLY A 3 -34.00 -40.95 63.15
C GLY A 3 -34.76 -39.88 62.35
N ARG A 4 -34.23 -39.34 61.25
CA ARG A 4 -32.99 -39.65 60.52
C ARG A 4 -32.48 -38.37 59.85
N ARG A 5 -31.21 -37.98 60.08
CA ARG A 5 -30.57 -36.93 59.29
C ARG A 5 -30.04 -37.52 57.99
N LEU A 6 -30.35 -36.90 56.85
CA LEU A 6 -29.46 -36.89 55.69
C LEU A 6 -29.35 -35.46 55.16
N ARG A 7 -28.11 -35.00 54.99
CA ARG A 7 -27.78 -33.77 54.27
C ARG A 7 -27.82 -34.07 52.78
N PRO A 8 -28.46 -33.26 51.91
CA PRO A 8 -28.04 -33.21 50.52
C PRO A 8 -26.66 -32.54 50.46
N ALA A 9 -25.68 -33.21 49.87
CA ALA A 9 -24.38 -32.62 49.62
C ALA A 9 -24.48 -31.56 48.51
N ALA A 10 -23.76 -30.46 48.64
CA ALA A 10 -23.58 -29.51 47.55
C ALA A 10 -22.72 -30.18 46.46
N GLY A 11 -23.36 -30.64 45.39
CA GLY A 11 -22.65 -30.99 44.15
C GLY A 11 -22.13 -29.73 43.47
N PRO A 12 -20.94 -29.76 42.84
CA PRO A 12 -20.45 -28.60 42.10
C PRO A 12 -21.35 -28.35 40.90
N LEU A 13 -21.92 -27.15 40.84
CA LEU A 13 -22.67 -26.73 39.67
C LEU A 13 -21.65 -26.48 38.56
N LEU A 14 -21.55 -27.44 37.63
CA LEU A 14 -20.70 -27.36 36.45
C LEU A 14 -21.24 -26.22 35.58
N VAL A 15 -20.69 -25.01 35.78
CA VAL A 15 -20.94 -23.87 34.89
C VAL A 15 -20.26 -24.20 33.57
N VAL A 16 -21.02 -24.85 32.68
CA VAL A 16 -20.62 -25.06 31.29
C VAL A 16 -20.33 -23.69 30.69
N ALA A 17 -19.15 -23.56 30.10
CA ALA A 17 -18.65 -22.30 29.58
C ALA A 17 -19.54 -21.77 28.45
N ALA A 18 -20.41 -20.82 28.78
CA ALA A 18 -20.86 -19.83 27.83
C ALA A 18 -19.71 -18.81 27.63
N LEU A 19 -18.70 -19.22 26.86
CA LEU A 19 -17.83 -18.26 26.17
C LEU A 19 -18.73 -17.49 25.20
N ALA A 20 -19.29 -16.39 25.68
CA ALA A 20 -19.93 -15.41 24.84
C ALA A 20 -18.84 -14.87 23.91
N LEU A 21 -18.80 -15.37 22.67
CA LEU A 21 -18.10 -14.72 21.57
C LEU A 21 -18.70 -13.32 21.45
N GLN A 22 -18.03 -12.34 22.05
CA GLN A 22 -18.38 -10.95 21.86
C GLN A 22 -18.21 -10.64 20.37
N PRO A 23 -19.24 -10.14 19.66
CA PRO A 23 -19.08 -9.75 18.28
C PRO A 23 -18.10 -8.58 18.22
N LEU A 24 -16.98 -8.75 17.51
CA LEU A 24 -16.07 -7.64 17.23
C LEU A 24 -16.86 -6.50 16.60
N PRO A 25 -16.85 -5.28 17.16
CA PRO A 25 -17.47 -4.14 16.50
C PRO A 25 -16.75 -3.89 15.17
N ALA A 26 -17.46 -3.33 14.19
CA ALA A 26 -16.95 -3.04 12.83
C ALA A 26 -15.76 -2.06 12.77
N ASN A 27 -15.25 -1.65 13.94
CA ASN A 27 -14.21 -0.67 14.16
C ASN A 27 -12.87 -1.34 14.54
N ALA A 28 -12.81 -2.67 14.61
CA ALA A 28 -11.57 -3.44 14.44
C ALA A 28 -11.14 -3.52 12.95
N GLN A 29 -11.77 -2.73 12.06
CA GLN A 29 -11.68 -2.84 10.60
C GLN A 29 -11.12 -1.57 9.92
N VAL A 30 -10.79 -0.54 10.72
CA VAL A 30 -9.63 0.34 10.47
C VAL A 30 -8.34 -0.49 10.47
N SER A 31 -8.39 -1.59 11.23
CA SER A 31 -7.29 -2.29 11.91
C SER A 31 -6.02 -2.33 11.08
N SER A 32 -6.12 -3.15 10.03
CA SER A 32 -5.05 -3.51 9.10
C SER A 32 -4.62 -2.39 8.13
N PHE A 33 -5.41 -1.34 7.94
CA PHE A 33 -5.14 -0.33 6.90
C PHE A 33 -3.97 0.59 7.29
N LEU A 34 -3.88 1.01 8.55
CA LEU A 34 -2.76 1.83 9.02
C LEU A 34 -1.69 1.04 9.78
N ASP A 35 -1.99 -0.18 10.21
CA ASP A 35 -1.03 -1.14 10.78
C ASP A 35 0.23 -1.32 9.92
N GLY A 36 0.09 -1.23 8.58
CA GLY A 36 1.21 -1.26 7.63
C GLY A 36 1.73 0.13 7.19
N LEU A 37 1.01 1.22 7.48
CA LEU A 37 1.50 2.59 7.24
C LEU A 37 2.42 3.09 8.36
N PHE A 38 2.47 2.37 9.48
CA PHE A 38 3.33 2.65 10.64
C PHE A 38 3.69 1.32 11.33
N GLY A 39 4.48 0.47 10.66
CA GLY A 39 4.72 -0.93 11.03
C GLY A 39 4.74 -1.28 12.53
N ARG A 40 3.92 -2.26 12.87
CA ARG A 40 3.52 -2.74 14.21
C ARG A 40 4.60 -2.66 15.31
N LYS A 41 4.22 -2.10 16.47
CA LYS A 41 4.86 -2.37 17.77
C LYS A 41 4.09 -3.50 18.47
N GLU A 42 4.81 -4.41 19.12
CA GLU A 42 4.22 -5.56 19.83
C GLU A 42 3.17 -5.14 20.86
N GLU A 43 1.99 -5.76 20.77
CA GLU A 43 1.11 -5.95 21.92
C GLU A 43 1.73 -7.07 22.77
N PRO A 44 1.95 -6.88 24.09
CA PRO A 44 2.50 -7.92 24.92
C PRO A 44 1.55 -9.11 24.95
N ALA A 45 2.06 -10.32 24.70
CA ALA A 45 1.27 -11.53 24.85
C ALA A 45 0.60 -11.54 26.24
N PRO A 46 -0.67 -11.98 26.36
CA PRO A 46 -1.27 -12.20 27.66
C PRO A 46 -0.33 -13.13 28.45
N PRO A 47 -0.01 -12.80 29.72
CA PRO A 47 1.01 -13.52 30.46
C PRO A 47 0.67 -15.01 30.44
N PRO A 48 1.64 -15.90 30.11
CA PRO A 48 1.37 -17.33 30.11
C PRO A 48 0.83 -17.70 31.49
N ALA A 49 -0.36 -18.33 31.50
CA ALA A 49 -0.98 -18.79 32.73
C ALA A 49 0.06 -19.61 33.50
N ALA A 50 0.31 -19.21 34.76
CA ALA A 50 1.47 -19.63 35.51
C ALA A 50 1.61 -21.17 35.50
N SER A 51 2.61 -21.64 34.76
CA SER A 51 3.03 -23.04 34.84
C SER A 51 3.80 -23.18 36.15
N PRO A 52 3.39 -24.05 37.08
CA PRO A 52 4.10 -24.21 38.34
C PRO A 52 5.51 -24.75 38.09
N GLU A 53 6.48 -24.16 38.80
CA GLU A 53 7.89 -24.56 38.83
C GLU A 53 8.08 -25.89 39.61
N PRO A 54 9.29 -26.49 39.63
CA PRO A 54 9.43 -27.90 39.28
C PRO A 54 9.59 -28.82 40.48
N GLU A 55 9.10 -30.07 40.36
CA GLU A 55 9.46 -31.15 41.28
C GLU A 55 10.30 -32.22 40.58
N ALA A 56 11.20 -32.85 41.35
CA ALA A 56 12.41 -33.48 40.84
C ALA A 56 12.21 -34.86 40.19
N ALA A 57 13.20 -35.24 39.36
CA ALA A 57 13.32 -36.59 38.80
C ALA A 57 13.55 -37.66 39.88
N PRO A 58 13.27 -38.95 39.58
CA PRO A 58 14.38 -39.77 39.09
C PRO A 58 14.04 -40.74 37.92
N ALA A 59 15.09 -41.13 37.19
CA ALA A 59 15.10 -42.24 36.21
C ALA A 59 15.48 -43.58 36.93
N PRO A 60 15.81 -44.73 36.26
CA PRO A 60 15.82 -45.06 34.82
C PRO A 60 15.33 -46.49 34.42
N ALA A 61 15.16 -46.80 33.11
CA ALA A 61 15.46 -48.13 32.54
C ALA A 61 15.45 -48.25 30.97
N LYS A 62 16.67 -48.35 30.39
CA LYS A 62 17.15 -49.31 29.35
C LYS A 62 16.42 -49.59 27.99
N LYS A 63 17.23 -49.44 26.92
CA LYS A 63 17.31 -50.22 25.64
C LYS A 63 16.14 -50.06 24.62
N ALA A 64 16.31 -50.22 23.31
CA ALA A 64 17.44 -50.75 22.51
C ALA A 64 17.67 -49.96 21.20
N ALA A 65 18.74 -50.27 20.46
CA ALA A 65 19.09 -49.66 19.17
C ALA A 65 18.76 -50.58 17.97
N ALA A 66 18.46 -49.99 16.80
CA ALA A 66 18.77 -50.58 15.48
C ALA A 66 18.61 -49.56 14.31
N LYS A 67 19.56 -49.63 13.37
CA LYS A 67 19.55 -49.15 11.97
C LYS A 67 20.14 -50.32 11.13
N PRO A 68 20.16 -50.29 9.79
CA PRO A 68 19.28 -49.67 8.79
C PRO A 68 18.79 -50.69 7.72
N GLY A 69 18.02 -50.27 6.72
CA GLY A 69 17.61 -51.09 5.56
C GLY A 69 17.64 -50.29 4.24
N LYS A 70 17.90 -50.98 3.10
CA LYS A 70 18.30 -50.40 1.80
C LYS A 70 17.52 -51.01 0.62
N GLY A 71 17.21 -50.19 -0.39
CA GLY A 71 16.84 -50.58 -1.76
C GLY A 71 16.11 -49.40 -2.43
N THR A 72 16.55 -48.76 -3.53
CA THR A 72 16.99 -49.19 -4.89
C THR A 72 15.93 -49.92 -5.70
N ASP A 73 15.23 -49.19 -6.58
CA ASP A 73 15.11 -49.39 -8.04
C ASP A 73 14.03 -48.45 -8.63
N LYS A 74 13.81 -48.26 -9.94
CA LYS A 74 14.67 -48.07 -11.13
C LYS A 74 13.72 -47.80 -12.33
N ALA A 75 14.23 -47.17 -13.40
CA ALA A 75 13.62 -47.02 -14.74
C ALA A 75 12.45 -45.99 -14.83
N THR A 76 12.32 -45.09 -15.82
CA THR A 76 12.74 -44.95 -17.24
C THR A 76 11.65 -45.33 -18.24
N GLU A 77 11.04 -44.30 -18.86
CA GLU A 77 10.52 -44.18 -20.25
C GLU A 77 9.95 -42.75 -20.37
N LYS A 78 10.23 -41.86 -21.33
CA LYS A 78 10.65 -41.88 -22.75
C LYS A 78 9.55 -42.23 -23.77
N SER A 79 8.89 -41.19 -24.28
CA SER A 79 8.51 -40.92 -25.69
C SER A 79 8.01 -39.46 -25.74
N ALA A 80 8.42 -38.53 -26.61
CA ALA A 80 8.67 -38.54 -28.05
C ALA A 80 7.40 -38.74 -28.90
N ASP A 81 6.83 -37.66 -29.43
CA ASP A 81 6.85 -37.41 -30.90
C ASP A 81 6.61 -35.91 -31.23
N LYS A 82 6.67 -35.53 -32.51
CA LYS A 82 6.63 -34.12 -33.00
C LYS A 82 5.60 -33.97 -34.17
N PRO A 83 5.82 -33.26 -35.32
CA PRO A 83 4.85 -32.24 -35.77
C PRO A 83 4.12 -32.50 -37.11
N ALA A 84 3.03 -31.76 -37.33
CA ALA A 84 2.62 -31.21 -38.64
C ALA A 84 1.60 -30.07 -38.37
N GLU A 85 1.85 -28.80 -38.70
CA GLU A 85 1.87 -28.17 -40.03
C GLU A 85 0.47 -27.80 -40.57
N LYS A 86 0.21 -26.50 -40.78
CA LYS A 86 -0.49 -26.01 -41.98
C LYS A 86 -0.23 -24.53 -42.27
N THR A 87 0.61 -24.34 -43.28
CA THR A 87 0.88 -23.06 -43.96
C THR A 87 -0.34 -22.62 -44.76
N GLY A 88 -0.61 -21.30 -44.82
CA GLY A 88 -1.75 -20.74 -45.57
C GLY A 88 -1.44 -19.38 -46.17
N SER A 89 -0.80 -19.37 -47.34
CA SER A 89 -0.44 -18.15 -48.08
C SER A 89 -1.49 -17.82 -49.15
N LEU A 90 -1.92 -16.56 -49.26
CA LEU A 90 -2.52 -16.00 -50.47
C LEU A 90 -1.93 -14.62 -50.80
N LYS A 91 -1.94 -14.26 -52.09
CA LYS A 91 -0.93 -13.42 -52.74
C LYS A 91 -1.55 -12.41 -53.72
N ALA A 92 -1.20 -11.13 -53.51
CA ALA A 92 -0.97 -10.02 -54.46
C ALA A 92 -1.82 -9.77 -55.73
N ALA A 93 -2.13 -8.48 -55.98
CA ALA A 93 -2.20 -7.76 -57.27
C ALA A 93 -2.36 -6.23 -56.99
N ALA A 94 -2.00 -5.23 -57.81
CA ALA A 94 -1.06 -5.09 -58.95
C ALA A 94 -0.78 -3.58 -59.26
N LYS A 95 0.12 -3.27 -60.23
CA LYS A 95 0.78 -1.96 -60.57
C LYS A 95 1.34 -2.04 -62.04
N PRO A 96 1.69 -0.98 -62.85
CA PRO A 96 1.83 0.50 -62.66
C PRO A 96 1.14 1.44 -63.71
N ALA A 97 1.26 2.78 -63.56
CA ALA A 97 1.62 3.76 -64.63
C ALA A 97 1.62 5.24 -64.12
N ALA A 98 2.09 6.27 -64.86
CA ALA A 98 3.49 6.63 -65.21
C ALA A 98 3.51 7.96 -66.02
N ALA A 99 4.33 8.97 -65.65
CA ALA A 99 4.88 10.02 -66.55
C ALA A 99 5.74 11.07 -65.80
N ALA A 100 6.76 11.60 -66.48
CA ALA A 100 7.58 12.78 -66.16
C ALA A 100 7.57 13.70 -67.43
N PRO A 101 8.31 14.82 -67.59
CA PRO A 101 9.39 15.39 -66.76
C PRO A 101 9.42 16.96 -66.68
N ALA A 102 10.59 17.50 -66.29
CA ALA A 102 11.18 18.82 -66.61
C ALA A 102 11.25 19.90 -65.50
N THR A 103 12.49 20.35 -65.26
CA THR A 103 12.93 21.46 -64.40
C THR A 103 13.03 22.77 -65.21
N PRO A 104 13.09 23.97 -64.58
CA PRO A 104 14.42 24.53 -64.30
C PRO A 104 14.56 25.19 -62.92
N ALA A 105 15.79 25.57 -62.59
CA ALA A 105 16.21 25.99 -61.26
C ALA A 105 15.69 27.37 -60.81
N ALA A 106 15.44 27.49 -59.52
CA ALA A 106 15.50 28.76 -58.78
C ALA A 106 16.23 28.50 -57.46
N SER A 107 17.39 29.16 -57.27
CA SER A 107 18.21 29.04 -56.06
C SER A 107 17.56 29.78 -54.88
N GLY A 108 16.60 29.14 -54.23
CA GLY A 108 16.09 29.55 -52.93
C GLY A 108 16.88 28.88 -51.81
N THR A 109 17.59 29.66 -51.01
CA THR A 109 18.31 29.20 -49.81
C THR A 109 17.38 28.41 -48.89
N ARG A 110 17.47 27.07 -48.92
CA ARG A 110 16.90 26.25 -47.86
C ARG A 110 17.71 26.50 -46.60
N VAL A 111 17.21 27.40 -45.75
CA VAL A 111 17.60 27.39 -44.34
C VAL A 111 17.31 25.98 -43.86
N ALA A 112 18.37 25.23 -43.53
CA ALA A 112 18.21 23.94 -42.89
C ALA A 112 17.46 24.21 -41.58
N ALA A 113 16.21 23.78 -41.51
CA ALA A 113 15.49 23.71 -40.24
C ALA A 113 16.29 22.73 -39.39
N VAL A 114 17.15 23.28 -38.52
CA VAL A 114 17.84 22.52 -37.48
C VAL A 114 16.75 21.78 -36.75
N GLY A 115 16.75 20.45 -36.88
CA GLY A 115 15.72 19.63 -36.29
C GLY A 115 15.69 19.92 -34.79
N ALA A 116 14.62 20.57 -34.34
CA ALA A 116 14.33 20.61 -32.92
C ALA A 116 14.33 19.15 -32.45
N PRO A 117 15.08 18.78 -31.39
CA PRO A 117 15.08 17.42 -30.90
C PRO A 117 13.62 17.07 -30.60
N ASN A 118 13.12 16.04 -31.29
CA ASN A 118 11.73 15.62 -31.15
C ASN A 118 11.59 14.99 -29.76
N LEU A 119 11.28 15.83 -28.78
CA LEU A 119 11.41 15.58 -27.33
C LEU A 119 10.29 14.67 -26.77
N ALA A 120 9.75 13.82 -27.66
CA ALA A 120 8.86 12.71 -27.39
C ALA A 120 9.61 11.39 -27.62
N ALA A 121 10.83 11.27 -27.08
CA ALA A 121 11.30 9.96 -26.67
C ALA A 121 10.36 9.46 -25.58
N SER A 122 9.78 8.28 -25.75
CA SER A 122 8.95 7.63 -24.74
C SER A 122 9.73 7.53 -23.43
N LEU A 123 9.17 8.05 -22.33
CA LEU A 123 9.78 7.86 -21.00
C LEU A 123 9.86 6.36 -20.62
N GLN A 124 9.13 5.51 -21.32
CA GLN A 124 9.17 4.05 -21.26
C GLN A 124 10.46 3.42 -21.85
N ASP A 125 11.29 4.17 -22.56
CA ASP A 125 12.59 3.73 -23.09
C ASP A 125 13.75 4.55 -22.50
N ALA A 126 13.47 5.40 -21.52
CA ALA A 126 14.46 6.26 -20.88
C ALA A 126 15.25 5.53 -19.77
N ASP A 127 16.46 6.02 -19.51
CA ASP A 127 17.28 5.56 -18.39
C ASP A 127 16.56 5.76 -17.03
N PRO A 128 16.71 4.84 -16.05
CA PRO A 128 16.09 4.95 -14.73
C PRO A 128 16.25 6.30 -14.03
N ALA A 129 17.39 6.98 -14.16
CA ALA A 129 17.60 8.30 -13.56
C ALA A 129 16.69 9.38 -14.19
N THR A 130 16.40 9.27 -15.49
CA THR A 130 15.48 10.17 -16.21
C THR A 130 14.04 9.94 -15.74
N VAL A 131 13.66 8.68 -15.54
CA VAL A 131 12.33 8.31 -15.01
C VAL A 131 12.13 8.79 -13.58
N VAL A 132 13.14 8.63 -12.70
CA VAL A 132 13.10 9.15 -11.32
C VAL A 132 13.06 10.69 -11.32
N ALA A 133 13.78 11.35 -12.21
CA ALA A 133 13.70 12.81 -12.37
C ALA A 133 12.30 13.27 -12.83
N ALA A 134 11.64 12.54 -13.72
CA ALA A 134 10.26 12.82 -14.12
C ALA A 134 9.27 12.63 -12.96
N ALA A 135 9.44 11.60 -12.11
CA ALA A 135 8.63 11.42 -10.91
C ALA A 135 8.86 12.54 -9.86
N ASN A 136 10.12 12.95 -9.65
CA ASN A 136 10.45 14.12 -8.82
C ASN A 136 9.74 15.38 -9.36
N ALA A 137 9.79 15.62 -10.68
CA ALA A 137 9.11 16.75 -11.31
C ALA A 137 7.57 16.68 -11.17
N TYR A 138 6.97 15.50 -11.31
CA TYR A 138 5.53 15.29 -11.07
C TYR A 138 5.13 15.70 -9.65
N PHE A 139 5.84 15.19 -8.62
CA PHE A 139 5.48 15.46 -7.23
C PHE A 139 5.79 16.90 -6.79
N ASN A 140 6.84 17.51 -7.35
CA ASN A 140 7.19 18.91 -7.06
C ASN A 140 6.35 19.91 -7.88
N GLY A 141 5.59 19.44 -8.88
CA GLY A 141 4.73 20.25 -9.73
C GLY A 141 3.37 20.65 -9.12
N PHE A 142 3.07 20.24 -7.89
CA PHE A 142 1.84 20.64 -7.18
C PHE A 142 2.06 20.82 -5.68
N GLN A 143 1.44 21.87 -5.11
CA GLN A 143 1.38 22.08 -3.66
C GLN A 143 0.08 21.56 -3.03
N THR A 144 -0.97 21.36 -3.82
CA THR A 144 -2.22 20.72 -3.38
C THR A 144 -2.66 19.66 -4.38
N LEU A 145 -3.27 18.59 -3.87
CA LEU A 145 -3.81 17.50 -4.67
C LEU A 145 -5.11 17.00 -4.02
N THR A 146 -6.20 16.93 -4.78
CA THR A 146 -7.47 16.37 -4.30
C THR A 146 -8.01 15.35 -5.30
N GLY A 147 -8.61 14.26 -4.83
CA GLY A 147 -9.23 13.27 -5.72
C GLY A 147 -9.95 12.16 -4.96
N GLY A 148 -10.41 11.16 -5.70
CA GLY A 148 -10.93 9.92 -5.13
C GLY A 148 -9.81 8.90 -4.92
N PHE A 149 -9.99 8.00 -3.96
CA PHE A 149 -9.15 6.82 -3.81
C PHE A 149 -9.99 5.56 -3.58
N ILE A 150 -9.44 4.41 -3.96
CA ILE A 150 -9.91 3.09 -3.54
C ILE A 150 -8.72 2.38 -2.91
N GLN A 151 -8.83 2.10 -1.61
CA GLN A 151 -7.86 1.32 -0.87
C GLN A 151 -8.27 -0.16 -0.91
N ILE A 152 -7.29 -1.03 -1.16
CA ILE A 152 -7.42 -2.48 -1.14
C ILE A 152 -6.47 -3.00 -0.04
N GLY A 153 -7.04 -3.59 1.00
CA GLY A 153 -6.29 -4.17 2.12
C GLY A 153 -5.66 -5.52 1.77
N ALA A 154 -4.82 -6.04 2.68
CA ALA A 154 -4.20 -7.36 2.53
C ALA A 154 -5.22 -8.52 2.55
N ASP A 155 -6.43 -8.28 3.07
CA ASP A 155 -7.58 -9.20 3.05
C ASP A 155 -8.42 -9.08 1.75
N GLY A 156 -8.02 -8.20 0.82
CA GLY A 156 -8.72 -7.93 -0.43
C GLY A 156 -9.96 -7.03 -0.30
N ARG A 157 -10.33 -6.58 0.92
CA ARG A 157 -11.46 -5.64 1.10
C ARG A 157 -11.14 -4.32 0.43
N ARG A 158 -12.15 -3.75 -0.22
CA ARG A 158 -12.06 -2.47 -0.92
C ARG A 158 -12.86 -1.42 -0.17
N ILE A 159 -12.24 -0.28 0.11
CA ILE A 159 -12.90 0.86 0.76
C ILE A 159 -12.55 2.13 -0.01
N GLY A 160 -13.58 2.88 -0.40
CA GLY A 160 -13.46 4.13 -1.14
C GLY A 160 -13.36 5.34 -0.22
N GLY A 161 -12.91 6.46 -0.78
CA GLY A 161 -12.93 7.74 -0.09
C GLY A 161 -12.37 8.89 -0.91
N LYS A 162 -12.23 10.03 -0.24
CA LYS A 162 -11.64 11.28 -0.77
C LYS A 162 -10.24 11.49 -0.19
N LEU A 163 -9.26 11.68 -1.07
CA LEU A 163 -7.92 12.14 -0.73
C LEU A 163 -7.86 13.66 -0.87
N THR A 164 -7.34 14.33 0.15
CA THR A 164 -6.94 15.75 0.11
C THR A 164 -5.50 15.84 0.63
N LEU A 165 -4.61 16.49 -0.12
CA LEU A 165 -3.20 16.67 0.25
C LEU A 165 -2.83 18.15 0.05
N ALA A 166 -2.11 18.71 1.00
CA ALA A 166 -1.57 20.07 0.93
C ALA A 166 -0.15 20.11 1.53
N LYS A 167 0.83 20.42 0.70
CA LYS A 167 2.20 20.57 1.14
C LYS A 167 2.42 21.87 1.93
N PRO A 168 3.45 21.92 2.79
CA PRO A 168 4.11 20.76 3.39
C PRO A 168 3.19 20.07 4.42
N GLY A 169 3.36 18.75 4.54
CA GLY A 169 2.97 17.96 5.70
C GLY A 169 1.50 17.53 5.79
N ARG A 170 0.57 18.26 5.17
CA ARG A 170 -0.87 18.05 5.41
C ARG A 170 -1.49 17.06 4.44
N LEU A 171 -2.30 16.15 4.97
CA LEU A 171 -3.04 15.14 4.20
C LEU A 171 -4.32 14.72 4.94
N ARG A 172 -5.36 14.32 4.20
CA ARG A 172 -6.59 13.74 4.72
C ARG A 172 -7.04 12.60 3.79
N PHE A 173 -7.15 11.39 4.32
CA PHE A 173 -7.97 10.31 3.76
C PHE A 173 -9.30 10.33 4.50
N GLU A 174 -10.38 10.67 3.80
CA GLU A 174 -11.72 10.63 4.35
C GLU A 174 -12.47 9.46 3.72
N TYR A 175 -12.90 8.50 4.53
CA TYR A 175 -13.59 7.32 4.02
C TYR A 175 -15.07 7.54 3.78
N ASP A 176 -15.55 6.91 2.71
CA ASP A 176 -16.97 6.88 2.36
C ASP A 176 -17.75 5.96 3.31
N GLN A 177 -19.05 6.25 3.48
CA GLN A 177 -19.94 5.39 4.25
C GLN A 177 -20.00 3.96 3.66
N PRO A 178 -20.12 2.91 4.50
CA PRO A 178 -20.44 2.93 5.92
C PRO A 178 -19.23 3.09 6.87
N SER A 179 -18.02 3.35 6.34
CA SER A 179 -16.82 3.51 7.16
C SER A 179 -16.87 4.81 7.98
N PRO A 180 -16.77 4.77 9.33
CA PRO A 180 -16.75 5.98 10.14
C PRO A 180 -15.39 6.71 10.10
N LEU A 181 -14.44 6.25 9.28
CA LEU A 181 -13.02 6.50 9.48
C LEU A 181 -12.50 7.74 8.75
N GLU A 182 -11.53 8.40 9.35
CA GLU A 182 -10.69 9.39 8.68
C GLU A 182 -9.25 9.30 9.17
N VAL A 183 -8.31 9.65 8.29
CA VAL A 183 -6.88 9.77 8.59
C VAL A 183 -6.49 11.19 8.25
N VAL A 184 -5.93 11.92 9.21
CA VAL A 184 -5.61 13.35 9.09
C VAL A 184 -4.17 13.57 9.48
N ALA A 185 -3.40 14.29 8.66
CA ALA A 185 -2.05 14.73 8.96
C ALA A 185 -2.00 16.26 8.98
N ASP A 186 -1.44 16.83 10.05
CA ASP A 186 -1.29 18.29 10.22
C ASP A 186 0.08 18.82 9.77
N GLY A 187 1.01 17.90 9.49
CA GLY A 187 2.39 18.16 9.11
C GLY A 187 3.44 17.80 10.16
N THR A 188 3.03 17.46 11.38
CA THR A 188 3.88 16.86 12.42
C THR A 188 3.43 15.44 12.76
N SER A 189 2.12 15.26 12.92
CA SER A 189 1.51 14.00 13.32
C SER A 189 0.49 13.53 12.30
N VAL A 190 0.08 12.27 12.45
CA VAL A 190 -1.04 11.66 11.75
C VAL A 190 -2.01 11.12 12.80
N ALA A 191 -3.24 11.60 12.74
CA ALA A 191 -4.38 11.17 13.53
C ALA A 191 -5.22 10.16 12.75
N VAL A 192 -5.55 9.05 13.40
CA VAL A 192 -6.50 8.04 12.92
C VAL A 192 -7.75 8.19 13.74
N ARG A 193 -8.90 8.47 13.13
CA ARG A 193 -10.14 8.74 13.86
C ARG A 193 -11.25 7.80 13.46
N ASP A 194 -12.01 7.40 14.47
CA ASP A 194 -13.33 6.81 14.28
C ASP A 194 -14.40 7.84 14.66
N ARG A 195 -15.07 8.42 13.65
CA ARG A 195 -16.12 9.43 13.85
C ARG A 195 -17.34 8.90 14.61
N LYS A 196 -17.53 7.57 14.69
CA LYS A 196 -18.66 6.93 15.37
C LYS A 196 -18.35 6.61 16.84
N LEU A 197 -17.09 6.34 17.19
CA LEU A 197 -16.66 6.14 18.58
C LEU A 197 -16.10 7.41 19.24
N GLY A 198 -15.69 8.40 18.45
CA GLY A 198 -14.97 9.58 18.95
C GLY A 198 -13.54 9.26 19.41
N THR A 199 -12.97 8.14 18.99
CA THR A 199 -11.58 7.74 19.32
C THR A 199 -10.59 8.31 18.31
N GLN A 200 -9.36 8.59 18.77
CA GLN A 200 -8.27 9.07 17.93
C GLN A 200 -6.93 8.48 18.37
N ASP A 201 -6.23 7.81 17.44
CA ASP A 201 -4.86 7.33 17.63
C ASP A 201 -3.87 8.29 16.92
N LEU A 202 -2.69 8.52 17.51
CA LEU A 202 -1.73 9.53 17.04
C LEU A 202 -0.34 8.94 16.79
N TYR A 203 0.23 9.25 15.62
CA TYR A 203 1.54 8.78 15.15
C TYR A 203 2.37 9.94 14.59
N PHE A 204 3.70 9.80 14.52
CA PHE A 204 4.55 10.82 13.85
C PHE A 204 4.60 10.62 12.34
N ILE A 205 4.49 11.71 11.58
CA ILE A 205 4.58 11.70 10.11
C ILE A 205 5.93 11.16 9.60
N SER A 206 7.00 11.27 10.38
CA SER A 206 8.34 10.78 10.04
C SER A 206 8.45 9.25 10.01
N GLN A 207 7.49 8.54 10.59
CA GLN A 207 7.48 7.08 10.71
C GLN A 207 6.65 6.38 9.61
N THR A 208 5.99 7.15 8.72
CA THR A 208 5.18 6.62 7.62
C THR A 208 5.99 6.38 6.34
N PRO A 209 5.73 5.32 5.55
CA PRO A 209 6.31 5.12 4.23
C PRO A 209 5.98 6.23 3.22
N LEU A 210 4.84 6.91 3.35
CA LEU A 210 4.41 7.98 2.43
C LEU A 210 4.89 9.37 2.84
N LYS A 211 5.73 9.50 3.88
CA LYS A 211 6.25 10.79 4.38
C LYS A 211 6.91 11.65 3.31
N PHE A 212 7.52 11.03 2.30
CA PHE A 212 8.13 11.75 1.18
C PHE A 212 7.09 12.57 0.39
N LEU A 213 5.91 12.02 0.09
CA LEU A 213 4.83 12.71 -0.66
C LEU A 213 4.41 14.04 -0.01
N LEU A 214 4.62 14.16 1.30
CA LEU A 214 4.18 15.30 2.11
C LEU A 214 5.27 16.37 2.27
N ARG A 215 6.50 16.15 1.78
CA ARG A 215 7.53 17.20 1.77
C ARG A 215 7.21 18.30 0.75
N ASP A 216 7.59 19.53 1.07
CA ASP A 216 7.53 20.67 0.14
C ASP A 216 8.26 20.33 -1.17
N LYS A 217 9.53 19.93 -1.05
CA LYS A 217 10.34 19.39 -2.16
C LYS A 217 10.74 17.95 -1.88
N ILE A 218 10.68 17.15 -2.93
CA ILE A 218 10.97 15.71 -2.92
C ILE A 218 12.16 15.45 -3.83
N ASP A 219 13.08 14.63 -3.34
CA ASP A 219 14.09 13.98 -4.16
C ASP A 219 14.13 12.48 -3.81
N LEU A 220 13.42 11.67 -4.59
CA LEU A 220 13.29 10.22 -4.40
C LEU A 220 14.64 9.50 -4.36
N ALA A 221 15.69 10.02 -5.00
CA ALA A 221 17.02 9.41 -5.03
C ALA A 221 17.88 9.78 -3.81
N ARG A 222 17.48 10.80 -3.04
CA ARG A 222 18.13 11.21 -1.78
C ARG A 222 17.36 10.73 -0.55
N ASP A 223 16.04 10.76 -0.65
CA ASP A 223 15.12 10.49 0.46
C ASP A 223 14.87 9.00 0.70
N LEU A 224 15.01 8.18 -0.36
CA LEU A 224 14.68 6.76 -0.38
C LEU A 224 15.75 5.99 -1.16
N THR A 225 15.76 4.66 -1.02
CA THR A 225 16.55 3.82 -1.93
C THR A 225 15.69 3.42 -3.12
N VAL A 226 16.01 3.88 -4.33
CA VAL A 226 15.38 3.39 -5.56
C VAL A 226 15.83 1.95 -5.79
N SER A 227 14.90 1.00 -5.80
CA SER A 227 15.19 -0.44 -5.92
C SER A 227 14.96 -0.99 -7.32
N GLU A 228 13.95 -0.46 -8.03
CA GLU A 228 13.62 -0.85 -9.40
C GLU A 228 12.97 0.31 -10.16
N VAL A 229 13.20 0.35 -11.47
CA VAL A 229 12.39 1.11 -12.43
C VAL A 229 12.01 0.15 -13.54
N THR A 230 10.73 0.08 -13.91
CA THR A 230 10.25 -0.86 -14.92
C THR A 230 9.12 -0.24 -15.73
N ASN A 231 9.07 -0.58 -17.01
CA ASN A 231 8.01 -0.18 -17.92
C ASN A 231 7.06 -1.36 -18.09
N ASP A 232 5.88 -1.24 -17.49
CA ASP A 232 4.82 -2.24 -17.55
C ASP A 232 3.83 -1.86 -18.68
N PRO A 233 3.02 -2.77 -19.25
CA PRO A 233 2.08 -2.42 -20.34
C PRO A 233 1.06 -1.34 -19.99
N GLY A 234 0.83 -1.07 -18.69
CA GLY A 234 -0.05 -0.01 -18.20
C GLY A 234 0.62 1.34 -17.92
N GLY A 235 1.94 1.46 -18.10
CA GLY A 235 2.70 2.69 -17.82
C GLY A 235 4.06 2.41 -17.16
N VAL A 236 4.43 3.22 -16.19
CA VAL A 236 5.77 3.17 -15.56
C VAL A 236 5.65 2.86 -14.08
N ARG A 237 6.46 1.92 -13.59
CA ARG A 237 6.55 1.52 -12.18
C ARG A 237 7.92 1.89 -11.61
N ILE A 238 7.91 2.56 -10.46
CA ILE A 238 9.11 2.87 -9.67
C ILE A 238 9.00 2.19 -8.32
N GLY A 239 9.95 1.32 -8.00
CA GLY A 239 10.11 0.70 -6.68
C GLY A 239 11.10 1.48 -5.83
N LEU A 240 10.73 1.66 -4.56
CA LEU A 240 11.45 2.43 -3.56
C LEU A 240 11.48 1.64 -2.24
N GLU A 241 12.52 1.83 -1.43
CA GLU A 241 12.60 1.32 -0.06
C GLU A 241 12.81 2.46 0.94
N ASP A 242 12.00 2.46 2.00
CA ASP A 242 12.13 3.35 3.15
C ASP A 242 12.57 2.54 4.37
N ARG A 243 13.80 2.77 4.83
CA ARG A 243 14.41 2.07 5.97
C ARG A 243 14.11 2.75 7.32
N SER A 244 13.39 3.87 7.30
CA SER A 244 13.08 4.70 8.47
C SER A 244 11.57 4.73 8.74
N THR A 245 10.90 3.59 8.57
CA THR A 245 9.49 3.41 8.94
C THR A 245 9.38 2.69 10.28
N LEU A 246 8.24 2.82 10.97
CA LEU A 246 8.01 2.01 12.17
C LEU A 246 8.07 0.51 11.81
N GLY A 247 8.60 -0.32 12.69
CA GLY A 247 8.76 -1.76 12.47
C GLY A 247 9.89 -2.20 11.50
N GLY A 248 10.54 -1.28 10.77
CA GLY A 248 11.69 -1.61 9.91
C GLY A 248 11.66 -0.99 8.51
N THR A 249 11.99 -1.81 7.50
CA THR A 249 12.03 -1.38 6.08
C THR A 249 10.70 -1.64 5.38
N SER A 250 10.08 -0.60 4.86
CA SER A 250 8.90 -0.70 4.00
C SER A 250 9.29 -0.58 2.52
N LYS A 251 8.59 -1.31 1.65
CA LYS A 251 8.73 -1.19 0.19
C LYS A 251 7.55 -0.43 -0.39
N ILE A 252 7.81 0.50 -1.28
CA ILE A 252 6.81 1.34 -1.94
C ILE A 252 6.93 1.12 -3.45
N GLN A 253 5.82 0.89 -4.14
CA GLN A 253 5.78 0.88 -5.61
C GLN A 253 4.82 1.96 -6.08
N LEU A 254 5.30 2.87 -6.92
CA LEU A 254 4.54 3.94 -7.55
C LEU A 254 4.22 3.56 -8.99
N PHE A 255 2.97 3.72 -9.41
CA PHE A 255 2.50 3.40 -10.74
C PHE A 255 2.00 4.68 -11.42
N PHE A 256 2.63 5.03 -12.52
CA PHE A 256 2.30 6.17 -13.36
C PHE A 256 1.70 5.72 -14.69
N ASP A 257 0.97 6.62 -15.35
CA ASP A 257 0.65 6.48 -16.77
C ASP A 257 1.92 6.45 -17.65
N ALA A 258 1.78 6.00 -18.90
CA ALA A 258 2.89 5.90 -19.85
C ALA A 258 3.61 7.24 -20.13
N GLU A 259 2.92 8.35 -19.91
CA GLU A 259 3.42 9.72 -20.10
C GLU A 259 4.02 10.34 -18.82
N MET A 260 4.01 9.64 -17.68
CA MET A 260 4.44 10.14 -16.36
C MET A 260 3.71 11.42 -15.89
N LYS A 261 2.51 11.67 -16.42
CA LYS A 261 1.66 12.84 -16.13
C LYS A 261 0.75 12.63 -14.92
N THR A 262 0.44 11.38 -14.58
CA THR A 262 -0.53 11.01 -13.54
C THR A 262 -0.05 9.80 -12.75
N LEU A 263 0.02 9.93 -11.42
CA LEU A 263 0.14 8.77 -10.53
C LEU A 263 -1.24 8.11 -10.41
N SER A 264 -1.37 6.86 -10.86
CA SER A 264 -2.64 6.12 -10.89
C SER A 264 -2.82 5.20 -9.68
N GLN A 265 -1.72 4.70 -9.11
CA GLN A 265 -1.74 3.79 -7.98
C GLN A 265 -0.43 3.87 -7.20
N TRP A 266 -0.49 3.62 -5.89
CA TRP A 266 0.69 3.19 -5.13
C TRP A 266 0.41 1.88 -4.40
N ARG A 267 1.48 1.14 -4.11
CA ARG A 267 1.49 -0.03 -3.24
C ARG A 267 2.52 0.15 -2.15
N ILE A 268 2.20 -0.37 -0.97
CA ILE A 268 3.09 -0.37 0.19
C ILE A 268 3.11 -1.80 0.73
N THR A 269 4.29 -2.37 0.84
CA THR A 269 4.55 -3.60 1.60
C THR A 269 5.25 -3.19 2.88
N ASP A 270 4.65 -3.49 4.03
CA ASP A 270 5.23 -3.18 5.34
C ASP A 270 6.38 -4.15 5.70
N PRO A 271 7.12 -3.90 6.80
CA PRO A 271 8.21 -4.77 7.26
C PRO A 271 7.78 -6.21 7.59
N GLN A 272 6.48 -6.43 7.85
CA GLN A 272 5.87 -7.72 8.16
C GLN A 272 5.38 -8.47 6.91
N GLY A 273 5.41 -7.82 5.73
CA GLY A 273 5.03 -8.38 4.44
C GLY A 273 3.58 -8.13 4.02
N TYR A 274 2.79 -7.37 4.77
CA TYR A 274 1.41 -7.07 4.39
C TYR A 274 1.39 -6.02 3.27
N LEU A 275 0.63 -6.31 2.22
CA LEU A 275 0.48 -5.45 1.04
C LEU A 275 -0.80 -4.62 1.14
N THR A 276 -0.65 -3.29 1.13
CA THR A 276 -1.75 -2.34 0.91
C THR A 276 -1.61 -1.71 -0.47
N THR A 277 -2.70 -1.69 -1.25
CA THR A 277 -2.77 -1.00 -2.54
C THR A 277 -3.73 0.18 -2.43
N VAL A 278 -3.38 1.34 -2.97
CA VAL A 278 -4.30 2.48 -3.12
C VAL A 278 -4.32 2.92 -4.58
N GLN A 279 -5.50 2.88 -5.18
CA GLN A 279 -5.77 3.38 -6.51
C GLN A 279 -6.31 4.81 -6.42
N LEU A 280 -5.89 5.68 -7.32
CA LEU A 280 -6.22 7.10 -7.35
C LEU A 280 -7.08 7.42 -8.56
N SER A 281 -8.04 8.32 -8.40
CA SER A 281 -8.93 8.76 -9.47
C SER A 281 -9.26 10.25 -9.35
N ASN A 282 -9.65 10.87 -10.47
CA ASN A 282 -10.13 12.26 -10.52
C ASN A 282 -9.18 13.27 -9.84
N LEU A 283 -7.87 13.06 -9.99
CA LEU A 283 -6.83 13.88 -9.36
C LEU A 283 -6.82 15.31 -9.92
N GLN A 284 -7.01 16.28 -9.04
CA GLN A 284 -6.95 17.71 -9.33
C GLN A 284 -5.80 18.35 -8.56
N LYS A 285 -4.83 18.88 -9.31
CA LYS A 285 -3.62 19.54 -8.81
C LYS A 285 -3.88 21.04 -8.64
N GLY A 286 -3.33 21.67 -7.59
CA GLY A 286 -3.35 23.13 -7.41
C GLY A 286 -4.70 23.72 -6.97
N LYS A 287 -5.72 22.91 -6.71
CA LYS A 287 -7.01 23.37 -6.17
C LYS A 287 -6.83 23.94 -4.76
N ALA A 288 -7.49 25.06 -4.45
CA ALA A 288 -7.54 25.57 -3.08
C ALA A 288 -8.26 24.56 -2.15
N VAL A 289 -7.71 24.39 -0.95
CA VAL A 289 -8.26 23.51 0.09
C VAL A 289 -8.30 24.26 1.41
N ASP A 290 -9.32 24.02 2.23
CA ASP A 290 -9.39 24.62 3.57
C ASP A 290 -8.35 23.97 4.49
N GLY A 291 -7.64 24.80 5.27
CA GLY A 291 -6.70 24.36 6.30
C GLY A 291 -7.39 23.61 7.44
N SER A 292 -8.67 23.91 7.72
CA SER A 292 -9.45 23.27 8.80
C SER A 292 -9.55 21.75 8.65
N LEU A 293 -9.55 21.24 7.40
CA LEU A 293 -9.61 19.81 7.07
C LEU A 293 -8.45 18.99 7.67
N PHE A 294 -7.33 19.65 7.96
CA PHE A 294 -6.10 19.04 8.44
C PHE A 294 -5.87 19.23 9.94
N PHE A 295 -6.84 19.81 10.67
CA PHE A 295 -6.72 20.09 12.08
C PHE A 295 -6.73 18.81 12.94
N ILE A 296 -5.73 18.68 13.82
CA ILE A 296 -5.63 17.61 14.81
C ILE A 296 -5.87 18.18 16.20
N ASN A 297 -6.90 17.67 16.89
CA ASN A 297 -7.15 17.95 18.30
C ASN A 297 -6.30 17.01 19.16
N TYR A 298 -5.34 17.55 19.92
CA TYR A 298 -4.46 16.76 20.81
C TYR A 298 -5.02 16.63 22.25
N GLY A 299 -6.30 16.97 22.45
CA GLY A 299 -7.00 16.89 23.74
C GLY A 299 -6.79 18.09 24.66
N ARG A 300 -5.97 19.07 24.26
CA ARG A 300 -5.72 20.31 25.00
C ARG A 300 -6.96 21.21 25.01
N SER A 301 -7.01 22.13 25.97
CA SER A 301 -8.11 23.09 26.17
C SER A 301 -8.37 23.94 24.91
N GLU A 302 -7.30 24.50 24.37
CA GLU A 302 -7.28 25.34 23.17
C GLU A 302 -7.69 24.56 21.91
N ASP A 303 -7.24 23.30 21.79
CA ASP A 303 -7.58 22.44 20.65
C ASP A 303 -9.07 22.11 20.62
N LYS A 304 -9.68 21.87 21.80
CA LYS A 304 -11.12 21.62 21.95
C LYS A 304 -11.96 22.85 21.60
N ALA A 305 -11.54 24.03 22.02
CA ALA A 305 -12.20 25.28 21.64
C ALA A 305 -12.11 25.54 20.12
N MET A 306 -10.95 25.26 19.51
CA MET A 306 -10.76 25.38 18.06
C MET A 306 -11.62 24.37 17.29
N GLN A 307 -11.70 23.12 17.75
CA GLN A 307 -12.56 22.10 17.14
C GLN A 307 -14.02 22.56 17.12
N GLN A 308 -14.55 23.05 18.24
CA GLN A 308 -15.94 23.57 18.32
C GLN A 308 -16.18 24.73 17.33
N GLN A 309 -15.18 25.59 17.10
CA GLN A 309 -15.25 26.69 16.13
C GLN A 309 -15.11 26.21 14.66
N ILE A 310 -14.54 25.03 14.42
CA ILE A 310 -14.50 24.38 13.09
C ILE A 310 -15.84 23.70 12.83
N ASP A 311 -16.31 22.89 13.78
CA ASP A 311 -17.59 22.17 13.69
C ASP A 311 -18.76 23.15 13.51
N GLY A 312 -18.80 24.24 14.28
CA GLY A 312 -19.80 25.31 14.15
C GLY A 312 -19.71 26.14 12.86
N ARG A 313 -18.68 25.95 12.03
CA ARG A 313 -18.53 26.58 10.69
C ARG A 313 -18.90 25.67 9.54
N ASN A 314 -19.06 24.36 9.77
CA ASN A 314 -19.29 23.35 8.74
C ASN A 314 -20.60 22.59 9.03
N PRO A 315 -21.77 23.24 8.78
CA PRO A 315 -23.10 22.70 9.11
C PRO A 315 -23.53 21.53 8.20
#